data_AF-A0A954L458-F1
#
_entry.id   AF-A0A954L458-F1
#
_cell.length_a   1.000
_cell.length_b   1.000
_cell.length_c   1.000
_cell.angle_alpha   90.00
_cell.angle_beta   90.00
_cell.angle_gamma   90.00
#
_symmetry.space_group_name_H-M   'P 1'
#
loop_
_entity.id
_entity.type
_entity.pdbx_description
1 polymer ?
#
loop_
_entity_poly.entity_id
_entity_poly.type
_entity_poly.pdbx_seq_one_letter_code
_entity_poly.pdbx_strand_id
1 'polypeptide(L)'
;AVFFPTERLRLEPYNRLVKDVGVHPDTIITRLAEHFTIDPLGPLPSYRPESIHEIGLYLDGEWHRLAPKSGSYDADNAAESIDSDIIQRHFLDGILGLTNPRDKKINYVGGNKDTAWLKAQVDAGHYLLAMSVAPVTMEQFVAVCEQNQFMPPKSTWFDPKIRSGLVVALL
;
A
#
# COMPACT_ATOMS: atom_id res chain seq x y z
N ALA A 1 8.72 -18.33 24.45
CA ALA A 1 8.97 -17.32 23.41
C ALA A 1 9.52 -18.02 22.18
N VAL A 2 9.10 -17.63 20.98
CA VAL A 2 9.66 -18.14 19.71
C VAL A 2 10.53 -17.03 19.16
N PHE A 3 11.82 -17.32 18.93
CA PHE A 3 12.78 -16.39 18.36
C PHE A 3 13.02 -16.79 16.91
N PHE A 4 12.78 -15.87 15.98
CA PHE A 4 13.12 -16.05 14.58
C PHE A 4 14.36 -15.22 14.27
N PRO A 5 15.39 -15.79 13.63
CA PRO A 5 16.41 -15.00 12.97
C PRO A 5 15.72 -14.05 11.98
N THR A 6 16.07 -12.77 12.00
CA THR A 6 15.56 -11.75 11.06
C THR A 6 15.68 -12.19 9.60
N GLU A 7 16.70 -12.98 9.28
CA GLU A 7 16.96 -13.58 7.96
C GLU A 7 15.83 -14.47 7.40
N ARG A 8 14.93 -14.99 8.26
CA ARG A 8 13.83 -15.90 7.87
C ARG A 8 12.46 -15.25 7.92
N LEU A 9 12.36 -14.00 8.38
CA LEU A 9 11.11 -13.26 8.47
C LEU A 9 11.04 -12.26 7.31
N ARG A 10 10.12 -12.48 6.38
CA ARG A 10 9.92 -11.56 5.25
C ARG A 10 8.77 -10.63 5.55
N LEU A 11 8.99 -9.35 5.28
CA LEU A 11 7.92 -8.36 5.21
C LEU A 11 7.42 -8.37 3.77
N GLU A 12 6.17 -8.76 3.60
CA GLU A 12 5.45 -8.67 2.32
C GLU A 12 4.47 -7.48 2.38
N PRO A 13 4.14 -6.89 1.23
CA PRO A 13 3.22 -5.77 1.18
C PRO A 13 1.78 -6.23 1.37
N TYR A 14 0.93 -5.29 1.78
CA TYR A 14 -0.51 -5.39 1.57
C TYR A 14 -0.90 -4.51 0.39
N ASN A 15 -1.20 -5.17 -0.71
CA ASN A 15 -1.85 -4.56 -1.86
C ASN A 15 -3.32 -4.28 -1.52
N ARG A 16 -3.97 -3.40 -2.29
CA ARG A 16 -5.35 -2.98 -2.04
C ARG A 16 -6.17 -3.14 -3.31
N LEU A 17 -7.36 -3.69 -3.19
CA LEU A 17 -8.41 -3.64 -4.19
C LEU A 17 -9.54 -2.77 -3.66
N VAL A 18 -10.04 -1.84 -4.47
CA VAL A 18 -11.08 -0.90 -4.03
C VAL A 18 -12.31 -1.05 -4.92
N LYS A 19 -13.47 -1.25 -4.30
CA LYS A 19 -14.76 -1.31 -4.99
C LYS A 19 -15.15 0.06 -5.53
N ASP A 20 -16.04 0.06 -6.52
CA ASP A 20 -16.61 1.30 -7.03
C ASP A 20 -17.32 2.08 -5.92
N VAL A 21 -17.00 3.37 -5.87
CA VAL A 21 -17.51 4.36 -4.91
C VAL A 21 -18.19 5.54 -5.61
N GLY A 22 -18.39 5.46 -6.93
CA GLY A 22 -19.02 6.51 -7.73
C GLY A 22 -18.09 7.66 -8.11
N VAL A 23 -16.76 7.47 -8.05
CA VAL A 23 -15.76 8.46 -8.48
C VAL A 23 -15.21 8.05 -9.84
N HIS A 24 -15.30 8.96 -10.82
CA HIS A 24 -14.85 8.69 -12.19
C HIS A 24 -13.32 8.54 -12.27
N PRO A 25 -12.77 7.61 -13.09
CA PRO A 25 -11.33 7.43 -13.26
C PRO A 25 -10.54 8.73 -13.55
N ASP A 26 -11.04 9.57 -14.46
CA ASP A 26 -10.39 10.86 -14.76
C ASP A 26 -10.30 11.80 -13.55
N THR A 27 -11.33 11.77 -12.69
CA THR A 27 -11.34 12.56 -11.45
C THR A 27 -10.31 12.01 -10.46
N ILE A 28 -10.13 10.69 -10.40
CA ILE A 28 -9.10 10.05 -9.59
C ILE A 28 -7.71 10.51 -10.02
N ILE A 29 -7.38 10.41 -11.31
CA ILE A 29 -6.06 10.82 -11.83
C ILE A 29 -5.81 12.31 -11.60
N THR A 30 -6.81 13.15 -11.88
CA THR A 30 -6.71 14.61 -11.69
C THR A 30 -6.40 14.97 -10.24
N ARG A 31 -7.12 14.38 -9.28
CA ARG A 31 -6.92 14.67 -7.86
C ARG A 31 -5.65 14.02 -7.30
N LEU A 32 -5.26 12.84 -7.77
CA LEU A 32 -3.99 12.22 -7.40
C LEU A 32 -2.80 13.11 -7.78
N ALA A 33 -2.89 13.82 -8.91
CA ALA A 33 -1.82 14.70 -9.36
C ALA A 33 -1.53 15.87 -8.40
N GLU A 34 -2.40 16.16 -7.43
CA GLU A 34 -2.12 17.17 -6.39
C GLU A 34 -0.99 16.69 -5.45
N HIS A 35 -0.98 15.41 -5.09
CA HIS A 35 -0.07 14.84 -4.08
C HIS A 35 0.95 13.85 -4.64
N PHE A 36 0.77 13.37 -5.87
CA PHE A 36 1.64 12.37 -6.51
C PHE A 36 2.14 12.83 -7.87
N THR A 37 3.36 12.44 -8.24
CA THR A 37 3.76 12.37 -9.65
C THR A 37 3.21 11.07 -10.24
N ILE A 38 2.65 11.14 -11.44
CA ILE A 38 1.96 10.03 -12.09
C ILE A 38 2.66 9.73 -13.40
N ASP A 39 3.27 8.56 -13.52
CA ASP A 39 3.87 8.06 -14.75
C ASP A 39 3.00 6.92 -15.31
N PRO A 40 2.33 7.10 -16.47
CA PRO A 40 1.63 6.01 -17.11
C PRO A 40 2.64 4.96 -17.59
N LEU A 41 2.43 3.71 -17.19
CA LEU A 41 3.23 2.57 -17.65
C LEU A 41 2.54 1.82 -18.80
N GLY A 42 1.26 2.07 -19.02
CA GLY A 42 0.44 1.46 -20.07
C GLY A 42 -0.06 0.06 -19.71
N PRO A 43 -0.47 -0.73 -20.72
CA PRO A 43 -1.06 -2.05 -20.52
C PRO A 43 0.01 -3.10 -20.22
N LEU A 44 0.45 -3.17 -18.96
CA LEU A 44 1.35 -4.20 -18.47
C LEU A 44 0.58 -5.40 -17.86
N PRO A 45 1.11 -6.63 -17.97
CA PRO A 45 0.49 -7.81 -17.35
C PRO A 45 0.52 -7.73 -15.81
N SER A 46 1.52 -7.07 -15.24
CA SER A 46 1.70 -6.89 -13.81
C SER A 46 2.68 -5.75 -13.54
N TYR A 47 2.53 -5.06 -12.41
CA TYR A 47 3.51 -4.10 -11.93
C TYR A 47 3.69 -4.24 -10.42
N ARG A 48 4.91 -4.55 -9.98
CA ARG A 48 5.29 -4.72 -8.58
C ARG A 48 6.33 -3.66 -8.23
N PRO A 49 6.01 -2.69 -7.36
CA PRO A 49 6.99 -1.72 -6.91
C PRO A 49 8.12 -2.38 -6.10
N GLU A 50 9.34 -1.84 -6.25
CA GLU A 50 10.54 -2.39 -5.60
C GLU A 50 11.17 -1.40 -4.61
N SER A 51 10.80 -0.12 -4.66
CA SER A 51 11.35 0.93 -3.80
C SER A 51 10.28 1.60 -2.95
N ILE A 52 10.69 2.14 -1.80
CA ILE A 52 9.85 3.04 -0.98
C ILE A 52 9.38 4.20 -1.87
N HIS A 53 8.13 4.64 -1.68
CA HIS A 53 7.53 5.74 -2.43
C HIS A 53 7.33 5.43 -3.92
N GLU A 54 7.46 4.17 -4.32
CA GLU A 54 7.00 3.65 -5.61
C GLU A 54 5.69 2.89 -5.37
N ILE A 55 4.59 3.38 -5.93
CA ILE A 55 3.25 2.81 -5.76
C ILE A 55 2.69 2.50 -7.14
N GLY A 56 2.14 1.30 -7.32
CA GLY A 56 1.39 0.94 -8.52
C GLY A 56 -0.08 1.24 -8.35
N LEU A 57 -0.70 1.86 -9.35
CA LEU A 57 -2.15 2.00 -9.49
C LEU A 57 -2.59 1.31 -10.78
N TYR A 58 -3.51 0.36 -10.70
CA TYR A 58 -4.19 -0.19 -11.85
C TYR A 58 -5.60 0.38 -11.94
N LEU A 59 -5.88 1.13 -13.00
CA LEU A 59 -7.13 1.83 -13.22
C LEU A 59 -7.39 1.90 -14.73
N ASP A 60 -8.64 1.69 -15.14
CA ASP A 60 -9.09 1.83 -16.53
C ASP A 60 -8.21 1.10 -17.57
N GLY A 61 -7.81 -0.13 -17.24
CA GLY A 61 -7.04 -0.99 -18.14
C GLY A 61 -5.52 -0.81 -18.08
N GLU A 62 -5.01 0.23 -17.41
CA GLU A 62 -3.59 0.59 -17.43
C GLU A 62 -2.96 0.64 -16.03
N TRP A 63 -1.65 0.35 -15.99
CA TRP A 63 -0.84 0.60 -14.80
C TRP A 63 -0.26 2.01 -14.84
N HIS A 64 -0.27 2.67 -13.70
CA HIS A 64 0.41 3.93 -13.43
C HIS A 64 1.38 3.73 -12.27
N ARG A 65 2.58 4.29 -12.38
CA ARG A 65 3.48 4.47 -11.24
C ARG A 65 3.16 5.81 -10.59
N LEU A 66 2.91 5.77 -9.29
CA LEU A 66 2.72 6.94 -8.45
C LEU A 66 3.95 7.10 -7.56
N ALA A 67 4.44 8.32 -7.44
CA ALA A 67 5.39 8.68 -6.38
C ALA A 67 4.88 9.89 -5.59
N PRO A 68 4.76 9.79 -4.25
CA PRO A 68 4.39 10.92 -3.40
C PRO A 68 5.32 12.11 -3.63
N LYS A 69 4.74 13.30 -3.82
CA LYS A 69 5.50 14.55 -3.96
C LYS A 69 6.10 14.96 -2.63
N SER A 70 7.23 15.70 -2.68
CA SER A 70 7.77 16.36 -1.49
C SER A 70 6.70 17.26 -0.84
N GLY A 71 6.58 17.19 0.49
CA GLY A 71 5.55 17.90 1.26
C GLY A 71 4.18 17.22 1.31
N SER A 72 3.98 16.07 0.63
CA SER A 72 2.75 15.27 0.78
C SER A 72 2.75 14.43 2.07
N TYR A 73 3.90 14.23 2.71
CA TYR A 73 4.02 13.54 3.99
C TYR A 73 5.11 14.21 4.82
N ASP A 74 5.03 14.03 6.13
CA ASP A 74 6.09 14.43 7.05
C ASP A 74 7.18 13.35 7.05
N ALA A 75 8.37 13.70 6.54
CA ALA A 75 9.50 12.78 6.48
C ALA A 75 10.12 12.51 7.86
N ASP A 76 9.88 13.39 8.84
CA ASP A 76 10.37 13.23 10.21
C ASP A 76 9.41 12.35 11.04
N ASN A 77 8.21 12.09 10.53
CA ASN A 77 7.22 11.19 11.13
C ASN A 77 7.29 9.80 10.47
N ALA A 78 7.81 8.82 11.20
CA ALA A 78 8.09 7.49 10.67
C ALA A 78 6.82 6.75 10.24
N ALA A 79 5.70 6.89 10.95
CA ALA A 79 4.44 6.26 10.57
C ALA A 79 3.80 6.94 9.35
N GLU A 80 3.81 8.28 9.30
CA GLU A 80 3.18 9.04 8.22
C GLU A 80 3.94 8.97 6.90
N SER A 81 5.25 8.68 6.94
CA SER A 81 6.10 8.53 5.74
C SER A 81 5.98 7.16 5.06
N ILE A 82 5.30 6.19 5.69
CA ILE A 82 5.04 4.87 5.09
C ILE A 82 3.95 4.98 4.02
N ASP A 83 4.19 4.40 2.83
CA ASP A 83 3.28 4.43 1.68
C ASP A 83 1.83 4.09 2.03
N SER A 84 1.63 3.12 2.92
CA SER A 84 0.30 2.70 3.36
C SER A 84 -0.50 3.81 4.05
N ASP A 85 0.17 4.69 4.79
CA ASP A 85 -0.45 5.85 5.42
C ASP A 85 -0.71 6.98 4.42
N ILE A 86 0.29 7.27 3.56
CA ILE A 86 0.18 8.26 2.48
C ILE A 86 -1.01 7.95 1.57
N ILE A 87 -1.16 6.68 1.19
CA ILE A 87 -2.30 6.15 0.42
C ILE A 87 -3.62 6.37 1.17
N GLN A 88 -3.65 6.06 2.47
CA GLN A 88 -4.86 6.17 3.26
C GLN A 88 -5.34 7.63 3.32
N ARG A 89 -4.45 8.58 3.60
CA ARG A 89 -4.80 10.01 3.71
C ARG A 89 -5.16 10.63 2.37
N HIS A 90 -4.28 10.51 1.38
CA HIS A 90 -4.41 11.31 0.15
C HIS A 90 -5.30 10.67 -0.90
N PHE A 91 -5.40 9.34 -0.90
CA PHE A 91 -6.16 8.64 -1.91
C PHE A 91 -7.46 8.04 -1.37
N LEU A 92 -7.37 7.12 -0.41
CA LEU A 92 -8.55 6.42 0.09
C LEU A 92 -9.51 7.38 0.78
N ASP A 93 -9.03 8.15 1.75
CA ASP A 93 -9.83 9.19 2.40
C ASP A 93 -10.03 10.39 1.46
N GLY A 94 -8.93 11.06 1.09
CA GLY A 94 -8.97 12.32 0.35
C GLY A 94 -9.76 12.28 -0.94
N ILE A 95 -9.66 11.21 -1.73
CA ILE A 95 -10.29 11.12 -3.06
C ILE A 95 -11.54 10.24 -3.05
N LEU A 96 -11.47 9.08 -2.40
CA LEU A 96 -12.54 8.07 -2.44
C LEU A 96 -13.52 8.15 -1.25
N GLY A 97 -13.25 9.01 -0.25
CA GLY A 97 -14.09 9.17 0.94
C GLY A 97 -14.08 7.97 1.89
N LEU A 98 -13.08 7.09 1.77
CA LEU A 98 -12.91 5.88 2.56
C LEU A 98 -12.04 6.15 3.80
N THR A 99 -12.60 6.92 4.74
CA THR A 99 -11.94 7.34 6.00
C THR A 99 -11.57 6.18 6.91
N ASN A 100 -12.32 5.09 6.89
CA ASN A 100 -12.09 3.93 7.75
C ASN A 100 -11.24 2.86 7.02
N PRO A 101 -10.03 2.53 7.49
CA PRO A 101 -9.19 1.47 6.91
C PRO A 101 -9.79 0.06 7.03
N ARG A 102 -10.94 -0.10 7.69
CA ARG A 102 -11.70 -1.36 7.77
C ARG A 102 -12.97 -1.34 6.91
N ASP A 103 -13.13 -0.34 6.04
CA ASP A 103 -14.26 -0.27 5.13
C ASP A 103 -14.32 -1.52 4.24
N LYS A 104 -15.51 -2.10 4.09
CA LYS A 104 -15.75 -3.32 3.29
C LYS A 104 -15.55 -3.10 1.79
N LYS A 105 -15.46 -1.85 1.35
CA LYS A 105 -15.10 -1.46 -0.01
C LYS A 105 -13.61 -1.62 -0.30
N ILE A 106 -12.77 -1.75 0.73
CA ILE A 106 -11.35 -2.03 0.61
C ILE A 106 -11.10 -3.50 0.89
N ASN A 107 -10.44 -4.19 -0.04
CA ASN A 107 -9.94 -5.54 0.17
C ASN A 107 -8.41 -5.54 0.18
N TYR A 108 -7.84 -5.94 1.31
CA TYR A 108 -6.39 -6.00 1.50
C TYR A 108 -5.86 -7.38 1.11
N VAL A 109 -4.89 -7.39 0.22
CA VAL A 109 -4.32 -8.58 -0.40
C VAL A 109 -2.84 -8.66 -0.02
N GLY A 110 -2.48 -9.65 0.79
CA GLY A 110 -1.09 -9.87 1.20
C GLY A 110 -0.26 -10.58 0.13
N GLY A 111 0.96 -10.99 0.50
CA GLY A 111 1.94 -11.63 -0.40
C GLY A 111 1.53 -12.99 -1.00
N ASN A 112 0.32 -13.49 -0.71
CA ASN A 112 -0.18 -14.75 -1.27
C ASN A 112 -0.81 -14.62 -2.67
N LYS A 113 -0.91 -13.40 -3.21
CA LYS A 113 -1.38 -13.09 -4.56
C LYS A 113 -0.46 -12.05 -5.19
N ASP A 114 -0.17 -12.19 -6.47
CA ASP A 114 0.64 -11.25 -7.24
C ASP A 114 -0.20 -10.12 -7.85
N THR A 115 0.47 -9.15 -8.48
CA THR A 115 -0.19 -7.98 -9.07
C THR A 115 -0.90 -8.30 -10.38
N ALA A 116 -0.55 -9.40 -11.06
CA ALA A 116 -1.33 -9.94 -12.18
C ALA A 116 -2.72 -10.41 -11.72
N TRP A 117 -2.81 -11.07 -10.56
CA TRP A 117 -4.09 -11.46 -9.98
C TRP A 117 -4.95 -10.24 -9.61
N LEU A 118 -4.33 -9.18 -9.06
CA LEU A 118 -5.03 -7.92 -8.76
C LEU A 118 -5.65 -7.31 -10.02
N LYS A 119 -4.84 -7.19 -11.08
CA LYS A 119 -5.28 -6.73 -12.40
C LYS A 119 -6.49 -7.52 -12.88
N ALA A 120 -6.43 -8.86 -12.82
CA ALA A 120 -7.53 -9.72 -13.25
C ALA A 120 -8.84 -9.50 -12.44
N GLN A 121 -8.76 -9.09 -11.17
CA GLN A 121 -9.96 -8.76 -10.39
C GLN A 121 -10.61 -7.45 -10.82
N VAL A 122 -9.81 -6.47 -11.25
CA VAL A 122 -10.30 -5.20 -11.80
C VAL A 122 -10.89 -5.44 -13.20
N ASP A 123 -10.17 -6.15 -14.07
CA ASP A 123 -10.63 -6.49 -15.41
C ASP A 123 -11.94 -7.29 -15.42
N ALA A 124 -12.15 -8.14 -14.41
CA ALA A 124 -13.40 -8.89 -14.22
C ALA A 124 -14.58 -8.03 -13.71
N GLY A 125 -14.37 -6.74 -13.43
CA GLY A 125 -15.38 -5.82 -12.91
C GLY A 125 -15.72 -6.03 -11.43
N HIS A 126 -14.93 -6.80 -10.68
CA HIS A 126 -15.18 -7.01 -9.24
C HIS A 126 -14.77 -5.80 -8.39
N TYR A 127 -13.83 -5.00 -8.89
CA TYR A 127 -13.26 -3.82 -8.24
C TYR A 127 -13.05 -2.71 -9.28
N LEU A 128 -13.07 -1.47 -8.81
CA LEU A 128 -12.80 -0.29 -9.62
C LEU A 128 -11.30 -0.17 -9.96
N LEU A 129 -10.44 -0.46 -8.98
CA LEU A 129 -9.01 -0.29 -9.12
C LEU A 129 -8.23 -1.22 -8.19
N ALA A 130 -6.94 -1.38 -8.50
CA ALA A 130 -5.98 -2.04 -7.64
C ALA A 130 -4.81 -1.12 -7.33
N MET A 131 -4.19 -1.34 -6.17
CA MET A 131 -2.96 -0.68 -5.79
C MET A 131 -1.94 -1.69 -5.32
N SER A 132 -0.71 -1.58 -5.81
CA SER A 132 0.45 -2.32 -5.36
C SER A 132 1.45 -1.41 -4.66
N VAL A 133 2.10 -1.91 -3.62
CA VAL A 133 3.10 -1.15 -2.85
C VAL A 133 4.34 -2.00 -2.62
N ALA A 134 5.47 -1.35 -2.42
CA ALA A 134 6.67 -2.02 -1.93
C ALA A 134 6.45 -2.49 -0.49
N PRO A 135 7.10 -3.59 -0.05
CA PRO A 135 7.09 -3.97 1.35
C PRO A 135 7.77 -2.89 2.20
N VAL A 136 7.23 -2.66 3.40
CA VAL A 136 7.89 -1.84 4.42
C VAL A 136 9.26 -2.44 4.73
N THR A 137 10.29 -1.60 4.84
CA THR A 137 11.64 -2.06 5.18
C THR A 137 11.80 -2.25 6.69
N MET A 138 12.85 -2.98 7.10
CA MET A 138 13.14 -3.14 8.52
C MET A 138 13.50 -1.80 9.17
N GLU A 139 14.17 -0.91 8.43
CA GLU A 139 14.54 0.42 8.88
C GLU A 139 13.28 1.28 9.15
N GLN A 140 12.30 1.28 8.24
CA GLN A 140 11.02 1.95 8.47
C GLN A 140 10.29 1.40 9.69
N PHE A 141 10.27 0.07 9.85
CA PHE A 141 9.64 -0.58 11.00
C PHE A 141 10.30 -0.18 12.33
N VAL A 142 11.64 -0.18 12.38
CA VAL A 142 12.40 0.23 13.58
C VAL A 142 12.16 1.70 13.88
N ALA A 143 12.18 2.58 12.87
CA ALA A 143 11.95 4.01 13.06
C ALA A 143 10.57 4.31 13.69
N VAL A 144 9.51 3.61 13.26
CA VAL A 144 8.18 3.73 13.89
C VAL A 144 8.21 3.33 15.36
N CYS A 145 8.92 2.24 15.69
CA CYS A 145 9.06 1.78 17.07
C CYS A 145 9.83 2.80 17.93
N GLU A 146 10.92 3.36 17.42
CA GLU A 146 11.74 4.36 18.12
C GLU A 146 10.96 5.64 18.41
N GLN A 147 10.04 6.02 17.52
CA GLN A 147 9.14 7.15 17.72
C GLN A 147 7.93 6.84 18.63
N ASN A 148 7.85 5.64 19.20
CA ASN A 148 6.70 5.16 20.00
C ASN A 148 5.36 5.28 19.26
N GLN A 149 5.38 5.12 17.95
CA GLN A 149 4.19 5.20 17.10
C GLN A 149 3.65 3.81 16.78
N PHE A 150 2.42 3.76 16.26
CA PHE A 150 1.85 2.53 15.73
C PHE A 150 2.09 2.44 14.23
N MET A 151 2.41 1.24 13.75
CA MET A 151 2.45 0.96 12.32
C MET A 151 1.11 1.32 11.67
N PRO A 152 1.11 1.95 10.48
CA PRO A 152 -0.12 2.23 9.75
C PRO A 152 -0.95 0.97 9.53
N PRO A 153 -2.29 1.05 9.59
CA PRO A 153 -3.13 -0.13 9.38
C PRO A 153 -2.82 -0.83 8.06
N LYS A 154 -2.62 -2.15 8.13
CA LYS A 154 -2.36 -3.00 6.95
C LYS A 154 -1.12 -2.54 6.16
N SER A 155 -0.05 -2.15 6.86
CA SER A 155 1.24 -1.82 6.23
C SER A 155 2.18 -3.01 6.03
N THR A 156 2.01 -4.10 6.79
CA THR A 156 3.07 -5.13 6.92
C THR A 156 2.50 -6.55 7.05
N TRP A 157 2.82 -7.44 6.09
CA TRP A 157 2.49 -8.87 6.16
C TRP A 157 3.74 -9.68 6.52
N PHE A 158 3.69 -10.40 7.64
CA PHE A 158 4.78 -11.30 8.02
C PHE A 158 4.62 -12.66 7.34
N ASP A 159 5.65 -13.10 6.62
CA ASP A 159 5.74 -14.42 6.01
C ASP A 159 6.91 -15.24 6.59
N PRO A 160 6.67 -16.47 7.10
CA PRO A 160 5.37 -17.14 7.22
C PRO A 160 4.45 -16.49 8.25
N LYS A 161 3.13 -16.60 8.05
CA LYS A 161 2.15 -16.18 9.07
C LYS A 161 2.42 -16.91 10.37
N ILE A 162 2.82 -16.16 11.39
CA ILE A 162 3.04 -16.67 12.72
C ILE A 162 1.67 -17.01 13.33
N ARG A 163 1.37 -18.30 13.50
CA ARG A 163 0.08 -18.77 14.09
C ARG A 163 -0.10 -18.32 15.54
N SER A 164 1.00 -18.08 16.24
CA SER A 164 1.07 -17.53 17.60
C SER A 164 2.53 -17.15 17.92
N GLY A 165 2.78 -15.92 18.36
CA GLY A 165 4.12 -15.44 18.74
C GLY A 165 4.12 -13.95 19.10
N LEU A 166 5.02 -13.54 20.00
CA LEU A 166 5.27 -12.15 20.37
C LEU A 166 6.49 -11.68 19.58
N VAL A 167 6.35 -10.59 18.81
CA VAL A 167 7.49 -9.91 18.17
C VAL A 167 7.95 -8.80 19.12
N VAL A 168 9.21 -8.84 19.53
CA VAL A 168 9.83 -7.83 20.39
C VAL A 168 11.05 -7.29 19.65
N ALA A 169 11.09 -5.98 19.42
CA ALA A 169 12.32 -5.30 19.06
C ALA A 169 13.14 -5.13 20.36
N LEU A 170 14.25 -5.86 20.47
CA LEU A 170 15.21 -5.67 21.56
C LEU A 170 16.26 -4.68 21.04
N LEU A 171 16.25 -3.46 21.60
CA LEU A 171 17.28 -2.45 21.40
C LEU A 171 18.50 -2.76 22.28
#